data_AF-A0A1V0N527-F1
#
_entry.id   AF-A0A1V0N527-F1
#
_cell.length_a   1.000
_cell.length_b   1.000
_cell.length_c   1.000
_cell.angle_alpha   90.00
_cell.angle_beta   90.00
_cell.angle_gamma   90.00
#
_symmetry.space_group_name_H-M   'P 1'
#
loop_
_entity.id
_entity.type
_entity.pdbx_description
1 polymer ?
#
loop_
_entity_poly.entity_id
_entity_poly.type
_entity_poly.pdbx_seq_one_letter_code
_entity_poly.pdbx_strand_id
1 'polypeptide(L)'
;MNNNTKNVKKISNYIIISIVVLTFLFIIMFYRLAYLGSIGNIISAKYNFYTGIFPVAIIGFVGIDIIFYLEYLRDKLSHNSVRHNLAMWVYLLFIFLFFSLILPLLLPSTGNRPQIISHSMLMINLITIGIPGVFSLSIPIYLLVTSHRFPRHI
;
A
#
# COMPACT_ATOMS: atom_id res chain seq x y z
N MET A 1 -31.16 -6.81 19.26
CA MET A 1 -29.73 -6.67 18.90
C MET A 1 -29.66 -5.78 17.65
N ASN A 2 -29.17 -4.55 17.82
CA ASN A 2 -29.27 -3.47 16.84
C ASN A 2 -28.60 -3.84 15.49
N ASN A 3 -29.19 -3.47 14.34
CA ASN A 3 -28.63 -3.82 13.02
C ASN A 3 -27.18 -3.33 12.85
N ASN A 4 -26.85 -2.20 13.47
CA ASN A 4 -25.50 -1.64 13.44
C ASN A 4 -24.46 -2.54 14.14
N THR A 5 -24.81 -3.20 15.26
CA THR A 5 -23.85 -4.07 15.97
C THR A 5 -23.57 -5.36 15.20
N LYS A 6 -24.55 -5.90 14.47
CA LYS A 6 -24.34 -7.02 13.53
C LYS A 6 -23.42 -6.61 12.36
N ASN A 7 -23.62 -5.42 11.80
CA ASN A 7 -22.81 -4.93 10.69
C ASN A 7 -21.36 -4.64 11.10
N VAL A 8 -21.15 -4.04 12.28
CA VAL A 8 -19.80 -3.81 12.83
C VAL A 8 -19.05 -5.13 13.03
N LYS A 9 -19.72 -6.16 13.59
CA LYS A 9 -19.11 -7.49 13.75
C LYS A 9 -18.76 -8.13 12.40
N LYS A 10 -19.61 -7.95 11.38
CA LYS A 10 -19.35 -8.43 10.02
C LYS A 10 -18.11 -7.77 9.41
N ILE A 11 -17.98 -6.45 9.53
CA ILE A 11 -16.78 -5.72 9.06
C ILE A 11 -15.53 -6.16 9.82
N SER A 12 -15.61 -6.34 11.14
CA SER A 12 -14.49 -6.85 11.92
C SER A 12 -14.01 -8.22 11.43
N ASN A 13 -14.95 -9.12 11.08
CA ASN A 13 -14.59 -10.41 10.48
C ASN A 13 -13.92 -10.23 9.11
N TYR A 14 -14.39 -9.30 8.28
CA TYR A 14 -13.73 -9.01 6.99
C TYR A 14 -12.33 -8.44 7.15
N ILE A 15 -12.08 -7.62 8.17
CA ILE A 15 -10.73 -7.13 8.49
C ILE A 15 -9.81 -8.32 8.82
N ILE A 16 -10.24 -9.22 9.70
CA ILE A 16 -9.46 -10.41 10.08
C ILE A 16 -9.18 -11.28 8.86
N ILE A 17 -10.20 -11.58 8.04
CA ILE A 17 -10.02 -12.39 6.82
C ILE A 17 -9.05 -11.71 5.85
N SER A 18 -9.15 -10.39 5.67
CA SER A 18 -8.26 -9.63 4.80
C SER A 18 -6.81 -9.69 5.29
N ILE A 19 -6.58 -9.54 6.60
CA ILE A 19 -5.24 -9.68 7.20
C ILE A 19 -4.66 -11.08 6.96
N VAL A 20 -5.47 -12.14 7.14
CA VAL A 20 -5.04 -13.53 6.91
C VAL A 20 -4.67 -13.74 5.44
N VAL A 21 -5.52 -13.31 4.50
CA VAL A 21 -5.28 -13.43 3.06
C VAL A 21 -4.04 -12.64 2.65
N LEU A 22 -3.89 -11.40 3.14
CA LEU A 22 -2.72 -10.57 2.85
C LEU A 22 -1.44 -11.17 3.39
N THR A 23 -1.46 -11.70 4.61
CA THR A 23 -0.30 -12.39 5.21
C THR A 23 0.12 -13.58 4.34
N PHE A 24 -0.85 -14.37 3.89
CA PHE A 24 -0.59 -15.49 2.98
C PHE A 24 0.01 -15.03 1.63
N LEU A 25 -0.53 -13.97 1.04
CA LEU A 25 0.01 -13.38 -0.20
C LEU A 25 1.45 -12.85 0.01
N PHE A 26 1.72 -12.18 1.12
CA PHE A 26 3.07 -11.73 1.48
C PHE A 26 4.04 -12.90 1.59
N ILE A 27 3.65 -14.01 2.22
CA ILE A 27 4.51 -15.20 2.33
C ILE A 27 4.88 -15.75 0.95
N ILE A 28 3.88 -15.94 0.06
CA ILE A 28 4.13 -16.41 -1.31
C ILE A 28 5.06 -15.46 -2.05
N MET A 29 4.84 -14.15 -1.90
CA MET A 29 5.63 -13.12 -2.55
C MET A 29 7.07 -13.07 -2.04
N PHE A 30 7.29 -13.14 -0.73
CA PHE A 30 8.63 -13.19 -0.14
C PHE A 30 9.37 -14.46 -0.57
N TYR A 31 8.69 -15.60 -0.57
CA TYR A 31 9.26 -16.84 -1.09
C TYR A 31 9.68 -16.70 -2.56
N ARG A 32 8.84 -16.09 -3.39
CA ARG A 32 9.13 -15.84 -4.80
C ARG A 32 10.29 -14.86 -4.99
N LEU A 33 10.35 -13.78 -4.22
CA LEU A 33 11.48 -12.84 -4.24
C LEU A 33 12.79 -13.52 -3.83
N ALA A 34 12.77 -14.36 -2.79
CA ALA A 34 13.93 -15.13 -2.36
C ALA A 34 14.40 -16.12 -3.43
N TYR A 35 13.47 -16.82 -4.08
CA TYR A 35 13.75 -17.75 -5.18
C TYR A 35 14.33 -17.03 -6.41
N LEU A 36 13.73 -15.90 -6.81
CA LEU A 36 14.23 -15.12 -7.94
C LEU A 36 15.59 -14.48 -7.63
N GLY A 37 15.83 -14.11 -6.37
CA GLY A 37 17.12 -13.62 -5.89
C GLY A 37 18.22 -14.68 -5.93
N SER A 38 17.93 -15.93 -5.56
CA SER A 38 18.91 -17.02 -5.57
C SER A 38 19.28 -17.49 -6.98
N ILE A 39 18.40 -17.31 -7.96
CA ILE A 39 18.61 -17.68 -9.37
C ILE A 39 19.02 -16.46 -10.22
N GLY A 40 19.30 -15.31 -9.59
CA GLY A 40 19.49 -14.00 -10.24
C GLY A 40 20.56 -13.92 -11.33
N ASN A 41 21.49 -14.88 -11.41
CA ASN A 41 22.48 -14.96 -12.50
C ASN A 41 21.93 -15.62 -13.78
N ILE A 42 20.79 -16.31 -13.72
CA ILE A 42 20.22 -17.10 -14.84
C ILE A 42 18.99 -16.39 -15.44
N ILE A 43 18.27 -15.58 -14.66
CA ILE A 43 17.00 -14.96 -15.04
C ILE A 43 17.20 -13.47 -15.37
N SER A 44 16.61 -13.00 -16.48
CA SER A 44 16.70 -11.59 -16.87
C SER A 44 16.08 -10.66 -15.82
N ALA A 45 16.67 -9.49 -15.62
CA ALA A 45 16.17 -8.46 -14.70
C ALA A 45 14.72 -8.03 -15.02
N LYS A 46 14.34 -8.00 -16.31
CA LYS A 46 12.96 -7.70 -16.75
C LYS A 46 11.97 -8.77 -16.28
N TYR A 47 12.32 -10.05 -16.37
CA TYR A 47 11.44 -11.13 -15.90
C TYR A 47 11.23 -11.06 -14.38
N ASN A 48 12.31 -10.84 -13.61
CA ASN A 48 12.20 -10.68 -12.15
C ASN A 48 11.32 -9.48 -11.78
N PHE A 49 11.42 -8.39 -12.54
CA PHE A 49 10.57 -7.23 -12.37
C PHE A 49 9.07 -7.53 -12.57
N TYR A 50 8.68 -8.06 -13.73
CA TYR A 50 7.26 -8.30 -14.05
C TYR A 50 6.63 -9.42 -13.23
N THR A 51 7.41 -10.41 -12.80
CA THR A 51 6.88 -11.60 -12.13
C THR A 51 7.09 -11.63 -10.63
N GLY A 52 7.95 -10.75 -10.09
CA GLY A 52 8.24 -10.64 -8.67
C GLY A 52 7.92 -9.25 -8.14
N ILE A 53 8.79 -8.27 -8.43
CA ILE A 53 8.80 -6.95 -7.80
C ILE A 53 7.49 -6.18 -8.05
N PHE A 54 6.98 -6.16 -9.29
CA PHE A 54 5.79 -5.40 -9.63
C PHE A 54 4.49 -5.96 -8.99
N PRO A 55 4.20 -7.27 -9.08
CA PRO A 55 3.09 -7.87 -8.34
C PRO A 55 3.16 -7.65 -6.82
N VAL A 56 4.37 -7.71 -6.25
CA VAL A 56 4.59 -7.45 -4.82
C VAL A 56 4.12 -6.06 -4.42
N ALA A 57 4.51 -5.05 -5.18
CA ALA A 57 4.13 -3.67 -4.90
C ALA A 57 2.61 -3.49 -5.00
N ILE A 58 1.97 -4.03 -6.04
CA ILE A 58 0.51 -3.94 -6.23
C ILE A 58 -0.23 -4.57 -5.04
N ILE A 59 0.15 -5.78 -4.64
CA ILE A 59 -0.51 -6.48 -3.53
C ILE A 59 -0.31 -5.70 -2.23
N GLY A 60 0.87 -5.10 -2.01
CA GLY A 60 1.13 -4.24 -0.86
C GLY A 60 0.16 -3.05 -0.79
N PHE A 61 0.02 -2.29 -1.88
CA PHE A 61 -0.89 -1.14 -1.94
C PHE A 61 -2.35 -1.54 -1.78
N VAL A 62 -2.82 -2.53 -2.55
CA VAL A 62 -4.21 -3.02 -2.47
C VAL A 62 -4.52 -3.54 -1.07
N GLY A 63 -3.55 -4.21 -0.42
CA GLY A 63 -3.72 -4.72 0.93
C GLY A 63 -3.91 -3.62 1.96
N ILE A 64 -3.06 -2.59 1.91
CA ILE A 64 -3.19 -1.40 2.76
C ILE A 64 -4.56 -0.75 2.53
N ASP A 65 -4.95 -0.54 1.28
CA ASP A 65 -6.21 0.11 0.93
C ASP A 65 -7.43 -0.65 1.46
N ILE A 66 -7.45 -1.97 1.33
CA ILE A 66 -8.55 -2.81 1.84
C ILE A 66 -8.66 -2.68 3.36
N ILE A 67 -7.54 -2.78 4.09
CA ILE A 67 -7.55 -2.70 5.55
C ILE A 67 -8.09 -1.34 6.01
N PHE A 68 -7.51 -0.25 5.51
CA PHE A 68 -7.91 1.09 5.92
C PHE A 68 -9.34 1.44 5.50
N TYR A 69 -9.78 0.97 4.33
CA TYR A 69 -11.16 1.17 3.90
C TYR A 69 -12.16 0.42 4.79
N LEU A 70 -11.86 -0.82 5.18
CA LEU A 70 -12.70 -1.57 6.11
C LEU A 70 -12.73 -0.94 7.49
N GLU A 71 -11.59 -0.42 7.98
CA GLU A 71 -11.55 0.35 9.23
C GLU A 71 -12.37 1.64 9.14
N TYR A 72 -12.30 2.35 8.02
CA TYR A 72 -13.12 3.53 7.77
C TYR A 72 -14.62 3.20 7.84
N LEU A 73 -15.05 2.09 7.23
CA LEU A 73 -16.45 1.65 7.30
C LEU A 73 -16.85 1.26 8.73
N ARG A 74 -15.96 0.57 9.47
CA ARG A 74 -16.19 0.21 10.88
C ARG A 74 -16.40 1.45 11.74
N ASP A 75 -15.54 2.45 11.58
CA ASP A 75 -15.57 3.68 12.36
C ASP A 75 -16.81 4.53 12.02
N LYS A 76 -17.17 4.59 10.72
CA LYS A 76 -18.39 5.27 10.27
C LYS A 76 -19.66 4.66 10.87
N LEU A 77 -19.75 3.32 10.94
CA LEU A 77 -20.90 2.62 11.53
C LEU A 77 -20.94 2.72 13.06
N SER A 78 -19.78 2.90 13.70
CA SER A 78 -19.65 3.02 15.15
C SER A 78 -19.74 4.47 15.64
N HIS A 79 -19.98 5.43 14.72
CA HIS A 79 -19.98 6.87 14.98
C HIS A 79 -18.66 7.40 15.58
N ASN A 80 -17.55 6.72 15.31
CA ASN A 80 -16.22 7.14 15.72
C ASN A 80 -15.66 8.21 14.77
N SER A 81 -14.63 8.92 15.24
CA SER A 81 -13.93 9.92 14.43
C SER A 81 -13.17 9.27 13.26
N VAL A 82 -13.72 9.35 12.06
CA VAL A 82 -13.10 8.84 10.82
C VAL A 82 -11.88 9.66 10.36
N ARG A 83 -11.75 10.91 10.84
CA ARG A 83 -10.67 11.82 10.39
C ARG A 83 -9.29 11.29 10.76
N HIS A 84 -9.14 10.70 11.94
CA HIS A 84 -7.87 10.16 12.39
C HIS A 84 -7.44 8.98 11.50
N ASN A 85 -8.37 8.04 11.24
CA ASN A 85 -8.09 6.89 10.37
C ASN A 85 -7.71 7.33 8.94
N LEU A 86 -8.45 8.26 8.35
CA LEU A 86 -8.12 8.79 7.02
C LEU A 86 -6.77 9.51 6.99
N ALA A 87 -6.43 10.29 8.04
CA ALA A 87 -5.13 10.96 8.13
C ALA A 87 -3.98 9.95 8.25
N MET A 88 -4.16 8.88 9.04
CA MET A 88 -3.18 7.80 9.17
C MET A 88 -2.98 7.06 7.85
N TRP A 89 -4.06 6.80 7.11
CA TRP A 89 -3.98 6.19 5.78
C TRP A 89 -3.16 7.06 4.81
N VAL A 90 -3.46 8.36 4.72
CA VAL A 90 -2.70 9.30 3.88
C VAL A 90 -1.23 9.34 4.30
N TYR A 91 -0.96 9.46 5.60
CA TYR A 91 0.40 9.56 6.12
C TYR A 91 1.23 8.31 5.80
N LEU A 92 0.66 7.12 5.97
CA LEU A 92 1.34 5.86 5.70
C LEU A 92 1.70 5.71 4.21
N LEU A 93 0.78 6.09 3.32
CA LEU A 93 1.03 6.09 1.88
C LEU A 93 2.08 7.11 1.47
N PHE A 94 2.05 8.32 2.05
CA PHE A 94 3.06 9.35 1.80
C PHE A 94 4.45 8.91 2.27
N ILE A 95 4.56 8.32 3.46
CA ILE A 95 5.81 7.73 3.94
C ILE A 95 6.31 6.70 2.94
N PHE A 96 5.47 5.76 2.55
CA PHE A 96 5.88 4.67 1.66
C PHE A 96 6.37 5.20 0.30
N LEU A 97 5.67 6.17 -0.28
CA LEU A 97 6.08 6.85 -1.51
C LEU A 97 7.38 7.64 -1.33
N PHE A 98 7.51 8.39 -0.23
CA PHE A 98 8.69 9.19 0.06
C PHE A 98 9.94 8.30 0.22
N PHE A 99 9.85 7.26 1.05
CA PHE A 99 10.95 6.31 1.23
C PHE A 99 11.29 5.56 -0.06
N SER A 100 10.30 5.24 -0.89
CA SER A 100 10.56 4.45 -2.08
C SER A 100 11.08 5.27 -3.27
N LEU A 101 10.69 6.54 -3.38
CA LEU A 101 11.07 7.40 -4.51
C LEU A 101 12.26 8.33 -4.17
N ILE A 102 12.34 8.82 -2.93
CA ILE A 102 13.30 9.87 -2.55
C ILE A 102 14.52 9.27 -1.83
N LEU A 103 14.36 8.22 -1.03
CA LEU A 103 15.51 7.59 -0.34
C LEU A 103 16.60 7.10 -1.31
N PRO A 104 16.29 6.47 -2.46
CA PRO A 104 17.32 6.08 -3.43
C PRO A 104 18.06 7.27 -4.06
N LEU A 105 17.48 8.47 -4.02
CA LEU A 105 18.12 9.71 -4.48
C LEU A 105 19.04 10.32 -3.42
N LEU A 106 18.77 10.09 -2.13
CA LEU A 106 19.47 10.72 -1.01
C LEU A 106 20.62 9.88 -0.43
N LEU A 107 20.62 8.56 -0.64
CA LEU A 107 21.69 7.69 -0.15
C LEU A 107 22.99 7.90 -0.94
N PRO A 108 24.10 8.28 -0.27
CA PRO A 108 25.42 8.33 -0.90
C PRO A 108 25.81 6.92 -1.36
N SER A 109 26.32 6.79 -2.58
CA SER A 109 26.91 5.55 -3.09
C SER A 109 28.10 5.14 -2.19
N THR A 110 27.86 4.23 -1.25
CA THR A 110 28.93 3.58 -0.50
C THR A 110 29.61 2.55 -1.39
N GLY A 111 30.55 3.03 -2.20
CA GLY A 111 31.57 2.23 -2.88
C GLY A 111 31.51 2.26 -4.41
N ASN A 112 32.52 2.91 -5.02
CA ASN A 112 33.09 2.77 -6.39
C ASN A 112 32.18 2.43 -7.60
N ARG A 113 30.86 2.56 -7.49
CA ARG A 113 29.94 2.52 -8.63
C ARG A 113 29.41 3.94 -8.85
N PRO A 114 29.66 4.55 -10.02
CA PRO A 114 29.14 5.86 -10.31
C PRO A 114 27.61 5.83 -10.21
N GLN A 115 27.05 6.80 -9.47
CA GLN A 115 25.63 7.09 -9.38
C GLN A 115 25.11 7.56 -10.74
N ILE A 116 24.98 6.65 -11.68
CA ILE A 116 24.02 6.83 -12.76
C ILE A 116 22.80 6.09 -12.26
N ILE A 117 21.90 6.80 -11.55
CA ILE A 117 20.50 6.39 -11.52
C ILE A 117 20.10 6.41 -12.99
N SER A 118 20.24 5.27 -13.65
CA SER A 118 19.90 5.14 -15.05
C SER A 118 18.44 5.56 -15.16
N HIS A 119 18.08 6.32 -16.20
CA HIS A 119 16.68 6.69 -16.43
C HIS A 119 15.75 5.46 -16.35
N SER A 120 16.26 4.28 -16.69
CA SER A 120 15.59 3.00 -16.45
C SER A 120 15.25 2.71 -14.99
N MET A 121 16.12 2.94 -14.01
CA MET A 121 15.82 2.68 -12.59
C MET A 121 14.76 3.65 -12.05
N LEU A 122 14.82 4.91 -12.44
CA LEU A 122 13.84 5.93 -12.04
C LEU A 122 12.47 5.61 -12.63
N MET A 123 12.42 5.24 -13.91
CA MET A 123 11.19 4.80 -14.59
C MET A 123 10.60 3.53 -13.96
N ILE A 124 11.44 2.56 -13.60
CA ILE A 124 11.03 1.33 -12.90
C ILE A 124 10.37 1.68 -11.55
N ASN A 125 10.99 2.51 -10.73
CA ASN A 125 10.42 2.92 -9.44
C ASN A 125 9.11 3.70 -9.60
N LEU A 126 9.03 4.56 -10.61
CA LEU A 126 7.83 5.36 -10.88
C LEU A 126 6.65 4.49 -11.34
N ILE A 127 6.89 3.49 -12.20
CA ILE A 127 5.85 2.55 -12.65
C ILE A 127 5.41 1.62 -11.51
N THR A 128 6.34 1.15 -10.69
CA THR A 128 6.05 0.14 -9.66
C THR A 128 5.44 0.72 -8.40
N ILE A 129 5.85 1.92 -8.01
CA ILE A 129 5.49 2.49 -6.72
C ILE A 129 4.78 3.83 -6.89
N GLY A 130 5.26 4.68 -7.80
CA GLY A 130 4.66 5.98 -8.06
C GLY A 130 3.21 5.88 -8.52
N ILE A 131 2.96 5.18 -9.64
CA ILE A 131 1.61 5.06 -10.20
C ILE A 131 0.65 4.38 -9.20
N PRO A 132 0.92 3.18 -8.67
CA PRO A 132 0.01 2.53 -7.72
C PRO A 132 -0.20 3.36 -6.45
N GLY A 133 0.84 4.02 -5.93
CA GLY A 133 0.72 4.83 -4.72
C GLY A 133 -0.10 6.11 -4.92
N VAL A 134 -0.04 6.75 -6.10
CA VAL A 134 -0.92 7.89 -6.43
C VAL A 134 -2.38 7.43 -6.52
N PHE A 135 -2.65 6.27 -7.14
CA PHE A 135 -3.99 5.70 -7.17
C PHE A 135 -4.51 5.37 -5.77
N SER A 136 -3.69 4.73 -4.94
CA SER A 136 -4.02 4.40 -3.55
C SER A 136 -4.30 5.67 -2.72
N LEU A 137 -3.51 6.75 -2.88
CA LEU A 137 -3.75 8.04 -2.22
C LEU A 137 -5.06 8.72 -2.61
N SER A 138 -5.55 8.49 -3.83
CA SER A 138 -6.78 9.12 -4.31
C SER A 138 -8.00 8.75 -3.46
N ILE A 139 -8.02 7.53 -2.89
CA ILE A 139 -9.14 7.00 -2.10
C ILE A 139 -9.30 7.76 -0.77
N PRO A 140 -8.32 7.79 0.15
CA PRO A 140 -8.47 8.50 1.40
C PRO A 140 -8.63 10.01 1.20
N ILE A 141 -7.97 10.61 0.20
CA ILE A 141 -8.14 12.04 -0.11
C ILE A 141 -9.58 12.33 -0.52
N TYR A 142 -10.15 11.53 -1.42
CA TYR A 142 -11.55 11.66 -1.82
C TYR A 142 -12.49 11.50 -0.62
N LEU A 143 -12.28 10.50 0.23
CA LEU A 143 -13.08 10.28 1.43
C LEU A 143 -12.95 11.42 2.45
N LEU A 144 -11.76 12.02 2.58
CA LEU A 144 -11.52 13.14 3.47
C LEU A 144 -12.24 14.41 2.99
N VAL A 145 -12.16 14.73 1.69
CA VAL A 145 -12.87 15.86 1.09
C VAL A 145 -14.39 15.68 1.19
N THR A 146 -14.91 14.48 0.90
CA THR A 146 -16.34 14.20 0.97
C THR A 146 -16.88 14.15 2.40
N SER A 147 -16.06 13.71 3.37
CA SER A 147 -16.43 13.74 4.79
C SER A 147 -16.61 15.15 5.36
N HIS A 148 -15.98 16.18 4.76
CA HIS A 148 -16.16 17.58 5.15
C HIS A 148 -17.47 18.19 4.63
N ARG A 149 -18.08 17.62 3.59
CA ARG A 149 -19.32 18.15 2.98
C ARG A 149 -20.61 17.72 3.70
N PHE A 150 -20.53 16.84 4.69
CA PHE A 150 -21.64 16.55 5.59
C PHE A 150 -21.45 17.38 6.88
N PRO A 151 -22.14 18.52 7.04
CA PRO A 151 -22.24 19.15 8.33
C PRO A 151 -22.80 18.12 9.32
N ARG A 152 -22.26 18.13 10.54
CA ARG A 152 -22.84 17.42 11.68
C ARG A 152 -24.27 17.93 11.84
N HIS A 153 -25.25 17.21 11.29
CA HIS A 153 -26.63 17.39 11.73
C HIS A 153 -26.72 16.75 13.10
N ILE A 154 -26.66 17.64 14.10
CA ILE A 154 -27.38 17.69 15.39
C ILE A 154 -27.67 16.31 16.02
#